data_AF-A0A4Y4KI92-F1
#
_entry.id   AF-A0A4Y4KI92-F1
#
_cell.length_a   1.000
_cell.length_b   1.000
_cell.length_c   1.000
_cell.angle_alpha   90.00
_cell.angle_beta   90.00
_cell.angle_gamma   90.00
#
_symmetry.space_group_name_H-M   'P 1'
#
loop_
_entity.id
_entity.type
_entity.pdbx_description
1 polymer ?
#
loop_
_entity_poly.entity_id
_entity_poly.type
_entity_poly.pdbx_seq_one_letter_code
_entity_poly.pdbx_strand_id
1 'polypeptide(L)'
;MPHRYTCPDCNAAGAVHASRRGAEKDQKDHRKTVHGGMSPPSGDRIGYAPPSSRGPLIVIGVFMLLILVRQLTGVAPDDVARWLGLI
;
A
#
# COMPACT_ATOMS: atom_id res chain seq x y z
N MET A 1 12.54 7.67 1.93
CA MET A 1 11.66 7.52 3.10
C MET A 1 10.22 7.67 2.64
N PRO A 2 9.29 6.78 2.99
CA PRO A 2 7.89 6.89 2.60
C PRO A 2 7.17 8.11 3.24
N HIS A 3 6.34 8.80 2.45
CA HIS A 3 5.59 9.98 2.83
C HIS A 3 4.10 9.82 2.53
N ARG A 4 3.25 10.50 3.30
CA ARG A 4 1.79 10.54 3.08
C ARG A 4 1.26 11.95 3.30
N TYR A 5 0.36 12.35 2.43
CA TYR A 5 -0.45 13.56 2.59
C TYR A 5 -1.66 13.29 3.50
N THR A 6 -2.01 14.26 4.35
CA THR A 6 -3.27 14.31 5.09
C THR A 6 -3.89 15.69 4.96
N CYS A 7 -5.15 15.75 4.52
CA CYS A 7 -5.91 16.98 4.42
C CYS A 7 -6.38 17.43 5.82
N PRO A 8 -6.09 18.64 6.28
CA PRO A 8 -6.55 19.12 7.59
C PRO A 8 -8.04 19.46 7.62
N ASP A 9 -8.64 19.84 6.48
CA ASP A 9 -10.04 20.30 6.43
C ASP A 9 -11.03 19.13 6.49
N CYS A 10 -10.70 18.01 5.82
CA CYS A 10 -11.58 16.84 5.75
C CYS A 10 -10.99 15.56 6.36
N ASN A 11 -9.79 15.64 6.94
CA ASN A 11 -9.04 14.49 7.49
C ASN A 11 -8.80 13.33 6.50
N ALA A 12 -8.95 13.56 5.20
CA ALA A 12 -8.66 12.56 4.18
C ALA A 12 -7.15 12.28 4.11
N ALA A 13 -6.80 10.99 4.04
CA ALA A 13 -5.41 10.54 3.90
C ALA A 13 -5.14 10.08 2.47
N GLY A 14 -4.08 10.59 1.85
CA GLY A 14 -3.63 10.20 0.51
C GLY A 14 -2.94 8.83 0.48
N ALA A 15 -2.46 8.44 -0.71
CA ALA A 15 -1.63 7.26 -0.84
C ALA A 15 -0.27 7.44 -0.16
N VAL A 16 0.40 6.33 0.12
CA VAL A 16 1.78 6.33 0.62
C VAL A 16 2.72 6.34 -0.58
N HIS A 17 3.62 7.31 -0.62
CA HIS A 17 4.57 7.50 -1.72
C HIS A 17 5.99 7.29 -1.23
N ALA A 18 6.86 6.72 -2.08
CA ALA A 18 8.28 6.54 -1.76
C ALA A 18 9.04 7.87 -1.60
N SER A 19 8.50 8.97 -2.14
CA SER A 19 9.08 10.31 -2.11
C SER A 19 8.06 11.35 -1.63
N ARG A 20 8.57 12.44 -1.04
CA ARG A 20 7.75 13.59 -0.62
C ARG A 20 6.99 14.20 -1.81
N ARG A 21 7.66 14.29 -2.97
CA ARG A 21 7.09 14.81 -4.21
C ARG A 21 5.85 14.04 -4.68
N GLY A 22 5.80 12.72 -4.46
CA GLY A 22 4.60 11.92 -4.75
C GLY A 22 3.42 12.33 -3.86
N ALA A 23 3.67 12.50 -2.56
CA ALA A 23 2.65 12.96 -1.62
C ALA A 23 2.19 14.41 -1.90
N GLU A 24 3.08 15.29 -2.39
CA GLU A 24 2.73 16.65 -2.84
C GLU A 24 1.83 16.64 -4.08
N LYS A 25 2.03 15.68 -4.99
CA LYS A 25 1.15 15.50 -6.14
C LYS A 25 -0.25 15.07 -5.69
N ASP A 26 -0.36 14.07 -4.83
CA ASP A 26 -1.63 13.62 -4.26
C ASP A 26 -2.38 14.76 -3.56
N GLN A 27 -1.66 15.56 -2.77
CA GLN A 27 -2.21 16.76 -2.15
C GLN A 27 -2.81 17.72 -3.17
N LYS A 28 -2.06 18.05 -4.23
CA LYS A 28 -2.50 19.00 -5.26
C LYS A 28 -3.71 18.47 -6.01
N ASP A 29 -3.70 17.18 -6.33
CA ASP A 29 -4.78 16.52 -7.03
C ASP A 29 -6.04 16.49 -6.14
N HIS A 30 -5.92 16.08 -4.87
CA HIS A 30 -7.02 16.14 -3.89
C HIS A 30 -7.57 17.55 -3.72
N ARG A 31 -6.70 18.55 -3.60
CA ARG A 31 -7.12 19.95 -3.48
C ARG A 31 -7.95 20.39 -4.69
N LYS A 32 -7.49 20.05 -5.88
CA LYS A 32 -8.16 20.41 -7.13
C LYS A 32 -9.52 19.74 -7.24
N THR A 33 -9.63 18.46 -6.88
CA THR A 33 -10.86 17.67 -7.06
C THR A 33 -11.89 17.89 -5.96
N VAL A 34 -11.46 18.01 -4.70
CA VAL A 34 -12.35 18.08 -3.52
C VAL A 34 -12.60 19.51 -3.06
N HIS A 35 -11.58 20.38 -3.14
CA HIS A 35 -11.64 21.74 -2.60
C HIS A 35 -11.56 22.82 -3.70
N GLY A 36 -11.74 22.46 -4.97
CA GLY A 36 -11.72 23.39 -6.10
C GLY A 36 -10.39 24.13 -6.28
N GLY A 37 -9.29 23.61 -5.74
CA GLY A 37 -7.97 24.25 -5.79
C GLY A 37 -7.65 25.14 -4.58
N MET A 38 -8.54 25.28 -3.60
CA MET A 38 -8.32 26.11 -2.42
C MET A 38 -7.33 25.48 -1.44
N SER A 39 -6.35 26.25 -0.98
CA SER A 39 -5.40 25.79 0.04
C SER A 39 -6.04 25.90 1.43
N PRO A 40 -5.84 24.90 2.32
CA PRO A 40 -6.28 25.01 3.70
C PRO A 40 -5.56 26.17 4.41
N PRO A 41 -6.24 26.92 5.29
CA PRO A 41 -5.66 28.05 6.01
C PRO A 41 -4.54 27.62 6.98
N SER A 42 -4.61 26.39 7.49
CA SER A 42 -3.59 25.81 8.38
C SER A 42 -2.35 25.28 7.64
N GLY A 43 -2.31 25.39 6.31
CA GLY A 43 -1.34 24.72 5.47
C GLY A 43 -1.57 23.20 5.42
N ASP A 44 -0.86 22.52 4.51
CA ASP A 44 -1.02 21.08 4.35
C ASP A 44 -0.08 20.26 5.23
N ARG A 45 -0.48 19.02 5.51
CA ARG A 45 0.34 18.07 6.25
C ARG A 45 0.87 16.98 5.32
N ILE A 46 2.19 16.95 5.13
CA ILE A 46 2.91 15.83 4.53
C ILE A 46 3.86 15.29 5.59
N GLY A 47 3.59 14.07 6.04
CA GLY A 47 4.36 13.42 7.09
C GLY A 47 5.07 12.17 6.59
N TYR A 48 6.02 11.69 7.37
CA TYR A 48 6.57 10.34 7.21
C TYR A 48 5.46 9.31 7.45
N ALA A 49 5.34 8.35 6.55
CA ALA A 49 4.39 7.25 6.68
C ALA A 49 5.18 5.96 6.94
N PRO A 50 5.07 5.35 8.13
CA PRO A 50 5.77 4.11 8.39
C PRO A 50 5.32 3.03 7.39
N PRO A 51 6.24 2.16 6.91
CA PRO A 51 5.89 1.06 6.04
C PRO A 51 4.83 0.18 6.72
N SER A 52 3.79 -0.18 5.98
CA SER A 52 2.71 -1.03 6.50
C SER A 52 3.25 -2.41 6.85
N SER A 53 3.03 -2.85 8.09
CA SER A 53 3.36 -4.21 8.55
C SER A 53 2.52 -5.31 7.87
N ARG A 54 1.47 -4.94 7.12
CA ARG A 54 0.57 -5.91 6.48
C ARG A 54 1.23 -6.71 5.35
N GLY A 55 2.15 -6.11 4.59
CA GLY A 55 2.84 -6.79 3.49
C GLY A 55 3.59 -8.04 3.96
N PRO A 56 4.50 -7.91 4.95
CA PRO A 56 5.19 -9.04 5.54
C PRO A 56 4.24 -10.11 6.11
N LEU A 57 3.16 -9.69 6.78
CA LEU A 57 2.18 -10.63 7.35
C LEU A 57 1.45 -11.45 6.28
N ILE A 58 1.07 -10.83 5.15
CA ILE A 58 0.45 -11.53 4.02
C ILE A 58 1.44 -12.54 3.44
N VAL A 59 2.70 -12.14 3.23
CA VAL A 59 3.74 -13.03 2.69
C VAL A 59 3.97 -14.24 3.61
N ILE A 60 4.09 -14.01 4.92
CA ILE A 60 4.24 -15.09 5.91
C ILE A 60 3.00 -16.00 5.91
N GLY A 61 1.79 -15.43 5.85
CA GLY A 61 0.55 -16.19 5.80
C GLY A 61 0.46 -17.08 4.57
N VAL A 62 0.79 -16.55 3.38
CA VAL A 62 0.83 -17.32 2.13
C VAL A 62 1.89 -18.42 2.20
N PHE A 63 3.08 -18.11 2.73
CA PHE A 63 4.15 -19.10 2.86
C PHE A 63 3.77 -20.25 3.80
N MET A 64 3.18 -19.94 4.95
CA MET A 64 2.68 -20.94 5.90
C MET A 64 1.57 -21.80 5.29
N LEU A 65 0.67 -21.21 4.50
CA LEU A 65 -0.36 -21.94 3.78
C LEU A 65 0.25 -22.93 2.77
N LEU A 66 1.26 -22.51 2.00
CA LEU A 66 1.94 -23.38 1.05
C LEU A 66 2.66 -24.55 1.74
N ILE A 67 3.29 -24.31 2.90
CA ILE A 67 3.89 -25.38 3.72
C ILE A 67 2.81 -26.34 4.20
N LEU A 68 1.69 -25.83 4.72
CA LEU A 68 0.59 -26.66 5.22
C LEU A 68 0.00 -27.54 4.10
N VAL A 69 -0.23 -26.97 2.91
CA VAL A 69 -0.69 -27.72 1.74
C VAL A 69 0.28 -28.85 1.42
N ARG A 70 1.59 -28.57 1.36
CA ARG A 70 2.61 -29.58 1.11
C ARG A 70 2.59 -30.70 2.16
N GLN A 71 2.42 -30.37 3.44
CA GLN A 71 2.37 -31.36 4.52
C GLN A 71 1.11 -32.25 4.45
N LEU A 72 -0.03 -31.69 4.04
CA LEU A 72 -1.31 -32.41 3.95
C LEU A 72 -1.44 -33.27 2.68
N THR A 73 -0.94 -32.78 1.55
CA THR A 73 -1.14 -33.43 0.24
C THR A 73 0.10 -34.14 -0.28
N GLY A 74 1.29 -33.85 0.26
CA GLY A 74 2.57 -34.32 -0.28
C GLY A 74 2.96 -33.68 -1.61
N VAL A 75 2.13 -32.79 -2.17
CA VAL A 75 2.33 -32.14 -3.46
C VAL A 75 3.29 -30.97 -3.30
N ALA A 76 4.36 -30.95 -4.10
CA ALA A 76 5.28 -29.83 -4.11
C ALA A 76 4.61 -28.62 -4.81
N PRO A 77 4.88 -27.37 -4.37
CA PRO A 77 4.34 -26.18 -5.05
C PRO A 77 4.68 -26.13 -6.54
N ASP A 78 5.80 -26.77 -6.92
CA ASP A 78 6.28 -26.93 -8.30
C ASP A 78 5.32 -27.74 -9.16
N ASP A 79 4.65 -28.76 -8.59
CA ASP A 79 3.67 -29.59 -9.29
C ASP A 79 2.36 -28.82 -9.56
N VAL A 80 1.96 -27.95 -8.62
CA VAL A 80 0.77 -27.09 -8.79
C VAL A 80 1.02 -26.03 -9.86
N ALA A 81 2.21 -25.43 -9.90
CA ALA A 81 2.58 -24.47 -10.93
C ALA A 81 2.58 -25.10 -12.34
N ARG A 82 3.01 -26.36 -12.45
CA ARG A 82 2.95 -27.14 -13.69
C ARG A 82 1.52 -27.50 -14.10
N TRP A 83 0.64 -27.83 -13.15
CA TRP A 83 -0.79 -28.07 -13.40
C TRP A 83 -1.54 -26.82 -13.88
N LEU A 84 -1.14 -25.65 -13.39
CA LEU A 84 -1.71 -24.36 -13.79
C LEU A 84 -1.07 -23.78 -15.06
N GLY A 85 -0.10 -24.48 -15.68
CA GLY A 85 0.54 -24.07 -16.93
C GLY A 85 1.38 -22.80 -16.81
N LEU A 86 1.90 -22.49 -15.62
CA LEU A 86 2.70 -21.30 -15.34
C LEU A 86 4.20 -21.53 -15.59
N ILE A 87 4.61 -22.77 -15.84
CA ILE A 87 5.97 -23.20 -16.22
C ILE A 87 5.88 -24.30 -17.26
#